data_AF-D1P8J4-F1
#
_entry.id   AF-D1P8J4-F1
#
_cell.length_a   1.000
_cell.length_b   1.000
_cell.length_c   1.000
_cell.angle_alpha   90.00
_cell.angle_beta   90.00
_cell.angle_gamma   90.00
#
_symmetry.space_group_name_H-M   'P 1'
#
loop_
_entity.id
_entity.type
_entity.pdbx_description
1 polymer ?
#
loop_
_entity_poly.entity_id
_entity_poly.type
_entity_poly.pdbx_seq_one_letter_code
_entity_poly.pdbx_strand_id
1 'polypeptide(L)'
;MVTEWLFFYNKFHLVFMPVSIICFMSYLLIFPPINCGLLSCTTAEIYKLVTNCSPLEKTLSNYRNLNSPKTDDIMMRKKLCLNLTNCYSSIKCRESIDKLNENQINCNRDQYILGDVPSCIKWFFDQIYVVDYYDCLREPGFLSYNLTARREAFLTGEQCVLNVFNRSQVFECDRESAQFITENYQQVVDYLTIEFTDKTCTDVHSHYQKLQCEMIKEAWETENKLLNLSNTNKIGKSTSVKNFGSDLAECMTHSCHYNENQIKHLKLETLKFEIYNSSYSTCLLNIKNAEDSKFLNENHTCLEGSELVDRLECRQLLIDRICGDVKNNGTKDIFEFLNAINNNTSAKLE
;
A
#
# COMPACT_ATOMS: atom_id res chain seq x y z
N MET A 1 -29.70 -16.33 38.79
CA MET A 1 -30.71 -16.25 37.71
C MET A 1 -30.33 -17.28 36.65
N VAL A 2 -30.30 -18.59 36.91
CA VAL A 2 -31.32 -19.50 37.52
C VAL A 2 -32.52 -19.56 36.56
N THR A 3 -32.42 -20.40 35.52
CA THR A 3 -33.00 -21.76 35.44
C THR A 3 -34.52 -21.76 35.52
N GLU A 4 -35.26 -21.72 34.40
CA GLU A 4 -36.71 -22.02 34.42
C GLU A 4 -37.44 -22.26 33.08
N TRP A 5 -36.79 -22.74 32.00
CA TRP A 5 -37.53 -22.98 30.73
C TRP A 5 -37.36 -24.36 30.07
N LEU A 6 -37.01 -25.40 30.84
CA LEU A 6 -36.77 -26.76 30.30
C LEU A 6 -37.80 -27.84 30.69
N PHE A 7 -39.02 -27.50 31.13
CA PHE A 7 -39.91 -28.53 31.72
C PHE A 7 -41.39 -28.54 31.28
N PHE A 8 -41.71 -28.31 30.00
CA PHE A 8 -43.12 -28.38 29.55
C PHE A 8 -43.48 -29.18 28.31
N TYR A 9 -42.55 -29.91 27.67
CA TYR A 9 -42.90 -30.63 26.44
C TYR A 9 -42.55 -32.12 26.52
N ASN A 10 -43.23 -32.86 27.40
CA ASN A 10 -43.18 -34.31 27.38
C ASN A 10 -44.47 -34.95 27.95
N LYS A 11 -45.59 -34.86 27.22
CA LYS A 11 -46.76 -35.77 27.33
C LYS A 11 -47.88 -35.35 26.35
N PHE A 12 -47.71 -35.59 25.06
CA PHE A 12 -48.85 -35.86 24.19
C PHE A 12 -48.45 -36.89 23.14
N HIS A 13 -48.75 -38.12 23.52
CA HIS A 13 -48.68 -39.31 22.69
C HIS A 13 -49.68 -39.21 21.54
N LEU A 14 -49.21 -39.63 20.37
CA LEU A 14 -49.90 -40.45 19.38
C LEU A 14 -51.06 -39.81 18.59
N VAL A 15 -50.94 -39.95 17.27
CA VAL A 15 -51.98 -39.83 16.23
C VAL A 15 -52.32 -38.41 15.78
N PHE A 16 -51.37 -37.71 15.17
CA PHE A 16 -51.64 -36.88 13.99
C PHE A 16 -50.31 -36.73 13.24
N MET A 17 -50.02 -37.66 12.31
CA MET A 17 -49.05 -37.34 11.28
C MET A 17 -49.71 -36.25 10.43
N PRO A 18 -49.16 -35.02 10.39
CA PRO A 18 -49.73 -33.98 9.57
C PRO A 18 -49.64 -34.46 8.11
N VAL A 19 -50.71 -34.24 7.36
CA VAL A 19 -50.77 -34.52 5.91
C VAL A 19 -49.55 -33.92 5.18
N SER A 20 -48.90 -32.91 5.75
CA SER A 20 -47.63 -32.35 5.28
C SER A 20 -46.47 -33.36 5.23
N ILE A 21 -46.34 -34.30 6.17
CA ILE A 21 -45.25 -35.31 6.14
C ILE A 21 -45.53 -36.38 5.08
N ILE A 22 -46.79 -36.77 4.89
CA ILE A 22 -47.17 -37.71 3.82
C ILE A 22 -46.97 -37.05 2.44
N CYS A 23 -47.25 -35.75 2.31
CA CYS A 23 -46.92 -34.98 1.10
C CYS A 23 -45.40 -34.86 0.90
N PHE A 24 -44.61 -34.62 1.97
CA PHE A 24 -43.16 -34.52 1.86
C PHE A 24 -42.50 -35.85 1.47
N MET A 25 -42.98 -36.96 2.06
CA MET A 25 -42.50 -38.30 1.73
C MET A 25 -42.94 -38.74 0.33
N SER A 26 -44.14 -38.39 -0.12
CA SER A 26 -44.55 -38.66 -1.50
C SER A 26 -43.79 -37.77 -2.51
N TYR A 27 -43.42 -36.53 -2.15
CA TYR A 27 -42.54 -35.69 -2.98
C TYR A 27 -41.11 -36.28 -3.08
N LEU A 28 -40.56 -36.82 -1.99
CA LEU A 28 -39.25 -37.49 -1.98
C LEU A 28 -39.23 -38.83 -2.73
N LEU A 29 -40.39 -39.47 -2.92
CA LEU A 29 -40.52 -40.72 -3.69
C LEU A 29 -40.83 -40.48 -5.17
N ILE A 30 -41.49 -39.37 -5.51
CA ILE A 30 -41.80 -38.99 -6.91
C ILE A 30 -40.63 -38.23 -7.55
N PHE A 31 -39.88 -37.47 -6.75
CA PHE A 31 -38.65 -36.83 -7.16
C PHE A 31 -37.51 -37.54 -6.43
N PRO A 32 -36.87 -38.57 -7.03
CA PRO A 32 -35.58 -39.03 -6.53
C PRO A 32 -34.71 -37.78 -6.35
N PRO A 33 -33.87 -37.69 -5.30
CA PRO A 33 -32.99 -36.55 -5.14
C PRO A 33 -32.24 -36.43 -6.45
N ILE A 34 -32.59 -35.40 -7.23
CA ILE A 34 -31.85 -35.08 -8.43
C ILE A 34 -30.53 -34.67 -7.83
N ASN A 35 -29.59 -35.62 -7.83
CA ASN A 35 -28.21 -35.37 -7.54
C ASN A 35 -27.73 -34.56 -8.75
N CYS A 36 -28.15 -33.30 -8.79
CA CYS A 36 -27.81 -32.27 -9.76
C CYS A 36 -26.36 -31.83 -9.53
N GLY A 37 -25.49 -32.76 -9.14
CA GLY A 37 -24.06 -32.57 -9.25
C GLY A 37 -23.76 -32.52 -10.74
N LEU A 38 -23.14 -31.42 -11.18
CA LEU A 38 -22.66 -31.29 -12.55
C LEU A 38 -21.99 -32.60 -12.99
N LEU A 39 -22.48 -33.14 -14.11
CA LEU A 39 -21.87 -34.31 -14.72
C LEU A 39 -20.45 -33.97 -15.14
N SER A 40 -19.56 -34.94 -15.02
CA SER A 40 -18.24 -34.85 -15.65
C SER A 40 -18.39 -34.68 -17.15
N CYS A 41 -17.46 -33.93 -17.74
CA CYS A 41 -17.44 -33.66 -19.17
C CYS A 41 -17.36 -34.97 -19.97
N THR A 42 -18.14 -35.04 -21.04
CA THR A 42 -17.96 -36.06 -22.07
C THR A 42 -16.63 -35.88 -22.79
N THR A 43 -16.12 -36.93 -23.46
CA THR A 43 -14.88 -36.83 -24.25
C THR A 43 -14.92 -35.71 -25.29
N ALA A 44 -16.09 -35.46 -25.89
CA ALA A 44 -16.28 -34.38 -26.85
C ALA A 44 -16.19 -32.99 -26.20
N GLU A 45 -16.70 -32.83 -24.97
CA GLU A 45 -16.60 -31.59 -24.21
C GLU A 45 -15.17 -31.34 -23.72
N ILE A 46 -14.48 -32.38 -23.22
CA ILE A 46 -13.06 -32.30 -22.86
C ILE A 46 -12.23 -31.88 -24.07
N TYR A 47 -12.49 -32.46 -25.24
CA TYR A 47 -11.81 -32.07 -26.48
C TYR A 47 -12.03 -30.58 -26.78
N LYS A 48 -13.27 -30.08 -26.69
CA LYS A 48 -13.58 -28.65 -26.87
C LYS A 48 -12.86 -27.75 -25.86
N LEU A 49 -12.79 -28.15 -24.58
CA LEU A 49 -12.07 -27.40 -23.55
C LEU A 49 -10.60 -27.24 -23.92
N VAL A 50 -9.95 -28.36 -24.28
CA VAL A 50 -8.52 -28.38 -24.62
C VAL A 50 -8.24 -27.62 -25.91
N THR A 51 -9.07 -27.76 -26.94
CA THR A 51 -8.80 -27.09 -28.23
C THR A 51 -9.14 -25.60 -28.21
N ASN A 52 -10.16 -25.19 -27.44
CA ASN A 52 -10.68 -23.82 -27.52
C ASN A 52 -10.25 -22.95 -26.33
N CYS A 53 -10.31 -23.48 -25.11
CA CYS A 53 -10.10 -22.68 -23.90
C CYS A 53 -8.63 -22.71 -23.43
N SER A 54 -7.95 -23.86 -23.50
CA SER A 54 -6.55 -23.95 -23.08
C SER A 54 -5.58 -23.03 -23.82
N PRO A 55 -5.72 -22.75 -25.14
CA PRO A 55 -4.87 -21.76 -25.81
C PRO A 55 -5.06 -20.33 -25.27
N LEU A 56 -6.28 -19.97 -24.90
CA LEU A 56 -6.59 -18.67 -24.28
C LEU A 56 -5.97 -18.60 -22.88
N GLU A 57 -6.09 -19.67 -22.08
CA GLU A 57 -5.50 -19.76 -20.73
C GLU A 57 -3.96 -19.63 -20.79
N LYS A 58 -3.32 -20.34 -21.73
CA LYS A 58 -1.87 -20.24 -21.96
C LYS A 58 -1.45 -18.82 -22.35
N THR A 59 -2.21 -18.19 -23.24
CA THR A 59 -1.92 -16.82 -23.67
C THR A 59 -2.07 -15.84 -22.50
N LEU A 60 -3.14 -15.96 -21.72
CA LEU A 60 -3.37 -15.14 -20.53
C LEU A 60 -2.25 -15.33 -19.50
N SER A 61 -1.79 -16.57 -19.27
CA SER A 61 -0.66 -16.87 -18.40
C SER A 61 0.63 -16.18 -18.85
N ASN A 62 0.90 -16.12 -20.16
CA ASN A 62 2.08 -15.42 -20.67
C ASN A 62 2.02 -13.92 -20.35
N TYR A 63 0.86 -13.30 -20.52
CA TYR A 63 0.67 -11.88 -20.17
C TYR A 63 0.73 -11.62 -18.65
N ARG A 64 0.34 -12.60 -17.82
CA ARG A 64 0.47 -12.51 -16.36
C ARG A 64 1.92 -12.51 -15.89
N ASN A 65 2.80 -13.18 -16.63
CA ASN A 65 4.23 -13.31 -16.31
C ASN A 65 5.09 -12.13 -16.83
N LEU A 66 4.48 -11.07 -17.35
CA LEU A 66 5.21 -9.87 -17.77
C LEU A 66 5.59 -9.02 -16.55
N ASN A 67 6.88 -8.72 -16.40
CA ASN A 67 7.41 -7.95 -15.26
C ASN A 67 7.00 -6.46 -15.26
N SER A 68 6.57 -5.92 -16.40
CA SER A 68 6.18 -4.51 -16.54
C SER A 68 5.21 -4.37 -17.72
N PRO A 69 3.93 -4.75 -17.54
CA PRO A 69 2.93 -4.71 -18.61
C PRO A 69 2.67 -3.27 -19.04
N LYS A 70 2.68 -3.02 -20.35
CA LYS A 70 2.23 -1.75 -20.93
C LYS A 70 0.71 -1.67 -20.92
N THR A 71 0.15 -0.50 -21.19
CA THR A 71 -1.30 -0.29 -21.29
C THR A 71 -1.97 -1.29 -22.25
N ASP A 72 -1.36 -1.55 -23.40
CA ASP A 72 -1.86 -2.54 -24.37
C ASP A 72 -1.87 -3.97 -23.80
N ASP A 73 -0.88 -4.32 -22.97
CA ASP A 73 -0.81 -5.63 -22.32
C ASP A 73 -1.92 -5.78 -21.28
N ILE A 74 -2.23 -4.72 -20.53
CA ILE A 74 -3.33 -4.70 -19.56
C ILE A 74 -4.68 -4.85 -20.28
N MET A 75 -4.89 -4.11 -21.36
CA MET A 75 -6.11 -4.22 -22.17
C MET A 75 -6.26 -5.63 -22.75
N MET A 76 -5.17 -6.22 -23.25
CA MET A 76 -5.17 -7.58 -23.77
C MET A 76 -5.48 -8.61 -22.67
N ARG A 77 -4.94 -8.45 -21.45
CA ARG A 77 -5.28 -9.30 -20.30
C ARG A 77 -6.77 -9.26 -19.98
N LYS A 78 -7.37 -8.06 -19.88
CA LYS A 78 -8.81 -7.89 -19.65
C LYS A 78 -9.63 -8.63 -20.72
N LYS A 79 -9.27 -8.46 -21.99
CA LYS A 79 -9.92 -9.15 -23.12
C LYS A 79 -9.79 -10.67 -23.05
N LEU A 80 -8.59 -11.18 -22.75
CA LEU A 80 -8.33 -12.61 -22.62
C LEU A 80 -9.11 -13.22 -21.45
N CYS A 81 -9.21 -12.51 -20.32
CA CYS A 81 -10.04 -12.90 -19.19
C CYS A 81 -11.51 -13.07 -19.59
N LEU A 82 -12.09 -12.09 -20.28
CA LEU A 82 -13.47 -12.17 -20.76
C LEU A 82 -13.67 -13.34 -21.73
N ASN A 83 -12.77 -13.50 -22.71
CA ASN A 83 -12.85 -14.59 -23.68
C ASN A 83 -12.73 -15.97 -23.02
N LEU A 84 -11.85 -16.10 -22.02
CA LEU A 84 -11.63 -17.36 -21.32
C LEU A 84 -12.84 -17.74 -20.45
N THR A 85 -13.37 -16.78 -19.69
CA THR A 85 -14.60 -16.95 -18.91
C THR A 85 -15.79 -17.32 -19.79
N ASN A 86 -15.92 -16.69 -20.97
CA ASN A 86 -16.94 -17.05 -21.96
C ASN A 86 -16.73 -18.45 -22.55
N CYS A 87 -15.48 -18.85 -22.78
CA CYS A 87 -15.14 -20.18 -23.29
C CYS A 87 -15.59 -21.27 -22.31
N TYR A 88 -15.15 -21.18 -21.05
CA TYR A 88 -15.52 -22.14 -20.02
C TYR A 88 -17.00 -22.10 -19.68
N SER A 89 -17.64 -20.94 -19.66
CA SER A 89 -19.08 -20.86 -19.39
C SER A 89 -19.94 -21.48 -20.49
N SER A 90 -19.43 -21.59 -21.72
CA SER A 90 -20.15 -22.22 -22.85
C SER A 90 -20.28 -23.74 -22.74
N ILE A 91 -19.44 -24.38 -21.91
CA ILE A 91 -19.40 -25.84 -21.72
C ILE A 91 -19.91 -26.16 -20.32
N LYS A 92 -21.06 -26.83 -20.21
CA LYS A 92 -21.83 -27.00 -18.96
C LYS A 92 -21.52 -28.32 -18.24
N CYS A 93 -20.23 -28.60 -18.04
CA CYS A 93 -19.76 -29.78 -17.29
C CYS A 93 -18.86 -29.37 -16.13
N ARG A 94 -18.69 -30.28 -15.16
CA ARG A 94 -18.01 -29.99 -13.88
C ARG A 94 -16.62 -29.39 -14.06
N GLU A 95 -15.78 -30.03 -14.88
CA GLU A 95 -14.39 -29.63 -15.11
C GLU A 95 -14.31 -28.23 -15.75
N SER A 96 -15.29 -27.87 -16.60
CA SER A 96 -15.38 -26.54 -17.19
C SER A 96 -15.79 -25.48 -16.16
N ILE A 97 -16.74 -25.81 -15.27
CA ILE A 97 -17.18 -24.89 -14.21
C ILE A 97 -16.08 -24.70 -13.15
N ASP A 98 -15.34 -25.75 -12.80
CA ASP A 98 -14.19 -25.64 -11.91
C ASP A 98 -13.13 -24.70 -12.49
N LYS A 99 -12.83 -24.85 -13.80
CA LYS A 99 -11.91 -23.97 -14.53
C LYS A 99 -12.43 -22.55 -14.70
N LEU A 100 -13.74 -22.37 -14.90
CA LEU A 100 -14.39 -21.07 -14.93
C LEU A 100 -14.17 -20.34 -13.60
N ASN A 101 -14.47 -21.01 -12.48
CA ASN A 101 -14.35 -20.45 -11.14
C ASN A 101 -12.90 -20.07 -10.82
N GLU A 102 -11.94 -20.97 -11.10
CA GLU A 102 -10.50 -20.71 -10.93
C GLU A 102 -10.05 -19.49 -11.74
N ASN A 103 -10.45 -19.39 -13.01
CA ASN A 103 -10.05 -18.28 -13.87
C ASN A 103 -10.74 -16.98 -13.48
N GLN A 104 -11.99 -17.02 -13.04
CA GLN A 104 -12.73 -15.84 -12.59
C GLN A 104 -12.07 -15.23 -11.34
N ILE A 105 -11.65 -16.05 -10.37
CA ILE A 105 -10.88 -15.57 -9.20
C ILE A 105 -9.61 -14.85 -9.65
N ASN A 106 -8.83 -15.47 -10.54
CA ASN A 106 -7.59 -14.87 -11.02
C ASN A 106 -7.82 -13.59 -11.87
N CYS A 107 -8.87 -13.56 -12.68
CA CYS A 107 -9.24 -12.41 -13.49
C CYS A 107 -9.78 -11.26 -12.65
N ASN A 108 -10.55 -11.55 -11.60
CA ASN A 108 -10.98 -10.54 -10.63
C ASN A 108 -9.77 -9.98 -9.88
N ARG A 109 -8.84 -10.84 -9.44
CA ARG A 109 -7.56 -10.40 -8.85
C ARG A 109 -6.78 -9.47 -9.78
N ASP A 110 -6.73 -9.78 -11.07
CA ASP A 110 -6.06 -8.93 -12.06
C ASP A 110 -6.65 -7.52 -12.10
N GLN A 111 -7.96 -7.34 -11.88
CA GLN A 111 -8.58 -6.02 -11.83
C GLN A 111 -8.11 -5.20 -10.64
N TYR A 112 -7.83 -5.82 -9.49
CA TYR A 112 -7.34 -5.10 -8.31
C TYR A 112 -5.87 -4.67 -8.42
N ILE A 113 -5.08 -5.29 -9.30
CA ILE A 113 -3.65 -5.01 -9.48
C ILE A 113 -3.36 -4.19 -10.75
N LEU A 114 -4.26 -4.24 -11.75
CA LEU A 114 -4.04 -3.60 -13.04
C LEU A 114 -5.18 -2.69 -13.47
N GLY A 115 -4.81 -1.64 -14.21
CA GLY A 115 -5.75 -0.68 -14.80
C GLY A 115 -6.20 0.37 -13.78
N ASP A 116 -7.48 0.71 -13.84
CA ASP A 116 -7.99 1.94 -13.23
C ASP A 116 -8.40 1.77 -11.76
N VAL A 117 -8.72 0.55 -11.31
CA VAL A 117 -9.00 0.25 -9.89
C VAL A 117 -7.81 0.57 -8.98
N PRO A 118 -6.57 0.10 -9.24
CA PRO A 118 -5.41 0.50 -8.44
C PRO A 118 -5.18 2.02 -8.46
N SER A 119 -5.38 2.67 -9.61
CA SER A 119 -5.29 4.14 -9.72
C SER A 119 -6.31 4.84 -8.81
N CYS A 120 -7.55 4.34 -8.76
CA CYS A 120 -8.58 4.80 -7.83
C CYS A 120 -8.20 4.61 -6.36
N ILE A 121 -7.64 3.45 -5.99
CA ILE A 121 -7.20 3.19 -4.63
C ILE A 121 -6.05 4.13 -4.23
N LYS A 122 -5.08 4.35 -5.14
CA LYS A 122 -3.99 5.31 -4.92
C LYS A 122 -4.53 6.74 -4.74
N TRP A 123 -5.44 7.17 -5.60
CA TRP A 123 -6.11 8.47 -5.46
C TRP A 123 -6.87 8.59 -4.14
N PHE A 124 -7.55 7.53 -3.71
CA PHE A 124 -8.25 7.53 -2.42
C PHE A 124 -7.28 7.74 -1.25
N PHE A 125 -6.08 7.14 -1.27
CA PHE A 125 -5.05 7.45 -0.27
C PHE A 125 -4.60 8.91 -0.29
N ASP A 126 -4.49 9.51 -1.49
CA ASP A 126 -4.17 10.94 -1.62
C ASP A 126 -5.25 11.83 -0.97
N GLN A 127 -6.53 11.44 -1.07
CA GLN A 127 -7.61 12.15 -0.38
C GLN A 127 -7.52 12.07 1.15
N ILE A 128 -7.10 10.92 1.70
CA ILE A 128 -6.94 10.75 3.15
C ILE A 128 -5.72 11.54 3.65
N TYR A 129 -4.60 11.47 2.93
CA TYR A 129 -3.32 11.96 3.43
C TYR A 129 -3.08 13.44 3.10
N VAL A 130 -3.38 13.88 1.87
CA VAL A 130 -2.94 15.19 1.35
C VAL A 130 -4.08 16.20 1.35
N VAL A 131 -5.23 15.83 0.78
CA VAL A 131 -6.27 16.82 0.43
C VAL A 131 -7.09 17.25 1.65
N ASP A 132 -7.28 16.37 2.63
CA ASP A 132 -8.02 16.63 3.88
C ASP A 132 -9.42 17.27 3.64
N TYR A 133 -10.03 16.97 2.49
CA TYR A 133 -11.30 17.56 2.04
C TYR A 133 -12.51 16.90 2.69
N TYR A 134 -12.40 15.61 3.00
CA TYR A 134 -13.50 14.83 3.56
C TYR A 134 -13.28 14.68 5.07
N ASP A 135 -14.05 15.41 5.87
CA ASP A 135 -13.97 15.34 7.34
C ASP A 135 -14.07 13.91 7.89
N CYS A 136 -14.86 13.05 7.24
CA CYS A 136 -15.04 11.66 7.64
C CYS A 136 -13.83 10.75 7.36
N LEU A 137 -12.86 11.20 6.55
CA LEU A 137 -11.60 10.48 6.32
C LEU A 137 -10.50 10.87 7.31
N ARG A 138 -10.74 11.84 8.20
CA ARG A 138 -9.77 12.29 9.22
C ARG A 138 -9.53 11.27 10.33
N GLU A 139 -10.27 10.17 10.35
CA GLU A 139 -10.06 9.13 11.34
C GLU A 139 -8.66 8.50 11.14
N PRO A 140 -7.81 8.45 12.17
CA PRO A 140 -6.43 7.97 12.05
C PRO A 140 -6.35 6.48 11.68
N GLY A 141 -7.47 5.75 11.78
CA GLY A 141 -7.52 4.32 11.48
C GLY A 141 -7.26 3.98 10.02
N PHE A 142 -7.68 4.81 9.04
CA PHE A 142 -7.57 4.46 7.61
C PHE A 142 -6.13 4.24 7.13
N LEU A 143 -5.17 4.95 7.72
CA LEU A 143 -3.74 4.89 7.40
C LEU A 143 -2.93 4.09 8.42
N SER A 144 -3.58 3.52 9.43
CA SER A 144 -2.89 2.77 10.49
C SER A 144 -2.20 1.51 9.94
N TYR A 145 -0.96 1.27 10.36
CA TYR A 145 -0.28 -0.01 10.12
C TYR A 145 -0.77 -1.14 11.03
N ASN A 146 -1.61 -0.83 12.03
CA ASN A 146 -2.34 -1.87 12.76
C ASN A 146 -3.53 -2.32 11.90
N LEU A 147 -3.38 -3.47 11.26
CA LEU A 147 -4.37 -4.05 10.35
C LEU A 147 -5.76 -4.22 10.96
N THR A 148 -5.86 -4.47 12.27
CA THR A 148 -7.17 -4.60 12.96
C THR A 148 -7.86 -3.25 13.08
N ALA A 149 -7.14 -2.22 13.54
CA ALA A 149 -7.67 -0.86 13.64
C ALA A 149 -8.01 -0.28 12.26
N ARG A 150 -7.17 -0.58 11.26
CA ARG A 150 -7.41 -0.20 9.87
C ARG A 150 -8.69 -0.83 9.33
N ARG A 151 -8.88 -2.13 9.58
CA ARG A 151 -10.10 -2.85 9.20
C ARG A 151 -11.33 -2.24 9.83
N GLU A 152 -11.28 -1.97 11.13
CA GLU A 152 -12.37 -1.33 11.84
C GLU A 152 -12.75 0.01 11.19
N ALA A 153 -11.77 0.88 10.93
CA ALA A 153 -12.01 2.18 10.28
C ALA A 153 -12.68 2.07 8.89
N PHE A 154 -12.26 1.10 8.06
CA PHE A 154 -12.93 0.86 6.78
C PHE A 154 -14.36 0.34 6.95
N LEU A 155 -14.59 -0.58 7.89
CA LEU A 155 -15.93 -1.13 8.11
C LEU A 155 -16.89 -0.10 8.72
N THR A 156 -16.45 0.70 9.70
CA THR A 156 -17.28 1.75 10.32
C THR A 156 -17.46 2.93 9.37
N GLY A 157 -16.42 3.25 8.59
CA GLY A 157 -16.39 4.33 7.63
C GLY A 157 -16.93 4.01 6.24
N GLU A 158 -17.52 2.83 6.02
CA GLU A 158 -17.95 2.34 4.69
C GLU A 158 -18.74 3.41 3.91
N GLN A 159 -19.74 4.01 4.54
CA GLN A 159 -20.57 5.05 3.90
C GLN A 159 -19.75 6.27 3.47
N CYS A 160 -18.75 6.67 4.24
CA CYS A 160 -17.83 7.75 3.88
C CYS A 160 -17.00 7.36 2.66
N VAL A 161 -16.36 6.19 2.71
CA VAL A 161 -15.48 5.70 1.64
C VAL A 161 -16.23 5.54 0.32
N LEU A 162 -17.41 4.92 0.35
CA LEU A 162 -18.24 4.75 -0.85
C LEU A 162 -18.72 6.08 -1.43
N ASN A 163 -19.04 7.07 -0.58
CA ASN A 163 -19.38 8.41 -1.04
C ASN A 163 -18.21 9.11 -1.73
N VAL A 164 -16.99 8.91 -1.25
CA VAL A 164 -15.78 9.47 -1.85
C VAL A 164 -15.55 8.86 -3.24
N PHE A 165 -15.60 7.53 -3.37
CA PHE A 165 -15.50 6.87 -4.67
C PHE A 165 -16.62 7.28 -5.64
N ASN A 166 -17.86 7.37 -5.16
CA ASN A 166 -18.98 7.79 -6.01
C ASN A 166 -18.79 9.22 -6.55
N ARG A 167 -18.27 10.15 -5.74
CA ARG A 167 -17.95 11.52 -6.18
C ARG A 167 -16.78 11.57 -7.16
N SER A 168 -15.80 10.68 -6.99
CA SER A 168 -14.59 10.62 -7.83
C SER A 168 -14.85 10.23 -9.29
N GLN A 169 -16.02 9.64 -9.59
CA GLN A 169 -16.43 9.19 -10.93
C GLN A 169 -16.45 10.28 -12.01
N VAL A 170 -16.40 11.55 -11.59
CA VAL A 170 -16.48 12.71 -12.50
C VAL A 170 -15.09 13.16 -12.96
N PHE A 171 -14.03 12.90 -12.19
CA PHE A 171 -12.73 13.54 -12.40
C PHE A 171 -11.50 12.63 -12.29
N GLU A 172 -11.54 11.53 -11.52
CA GLU A 172 -10.32 10.77 -11.17
C GLU A 172 -10.50 9.27 -11.37
N CYS A 173 -11.62 8.75 -10.90
CA CYS A 173 -11.98 7.37 -11.12
C CYS A 173 -12.83 7.21 -12.37
N ASP A 174 -12.45 6.25 -13.21
CA ASP A 174 -13.40 5.70 -14.17
C ASP A 174 -14.64 5.16 -13.43
N ARG A 175 -15.81 5.34 -14.06
CA ARG A 175 -17.10 4.91 -13.50
C ARG A 175 -17.13 3.41 -13.27
N GLU A 176 -16.61 2.61 -14.20
CA GLU A 176 -16.62 1.15 -14.08
C GLU A 176 -15.80 0.69 -12.86
N SER A 177 -14.66 1.34 -12.61
CA SER A 177 -13.75 1.05 -11.51
C SER A 177 -14.32 1.47 -10.16
N ALA A 178 -14.91 2.66 -10.07
CA ALA A 178 -15.60 3.08 -8.85
C ALA A 178 -16.81 2.18 -8.54
N GLN A 179 -17.56 1.78 -9.57
CA GLN A 179 -18.66 0.82 -9.41
C GLN A 179 -18.15 -0.55 -8.95
N PHE A 180 -17.08 -1.05 -9.56
CA PHE A 180 -16.46 -2.32 -9.17
C PHE A 180 -15.99 -2.32 -7.72
N ILE A 181 -15.33 -1.23 -7.28
CA ILE A 181 -14.92 -1.05 -5.87
C ILE A 181 -16.15 -1.06 -4.95
N THR A 182 -17.22 -0.36 -5.34
CA THR A 182 -18.45 -0.26 -4.54
C THR A 182 -19.14 -1.61 -4.40
N GLU A 183 -19.29 -2.36 -5.49
CA GLU A 183 -19.93 -3.68 -5.50
C GLU A 183 -19.11 -4.74 -4.76
N ASN A 184 -17.79 -4.55 -4.67
CA ASN A 184 -16.87 -5.51 -4.06
C ASN A 184 -16.15 -4.91 -2.83
N TYR A 185 -16.82 -3.99 -2.12
CA TYR A 185 -16.19 -3.21 -1.05
C TYR A 185 -15.54 -4.08 0.02
N GLN A 186 -16.24 -5.11 0.49
CA GLN A 186 -15.71 -6.03 1.50
C GLN A 186 -14.39 -6.68 1.07
N GLN A 187 -14.28 -7.05 -0.21
CA GLN A 187 -13.06 -7.64 -0.77
C GLN A 187 -11.93 -6.60 -0.87
N VAL A 188 -12.25 -5.34 -1.18
CA VAL A 188 -11.29 -4.22 -1.14
C VAL A 188 -10.79 -4.01 0.29
N VAL A 189 -11.68 -4.02 1.29
CA VAL A 189 -11.30 -3.93 2.71
C VAL A 189 -10.39 -5.09 3.09
N ASP A 190 -10.70 -6.32 2.67
CA ASP A 190 -9.84 -7.48 2.92
C ASP A 190 -8.44 -7.28 2.31
N TYR A 191 -8.34 -6.81 1.07
CA TYR A 191 -7.03 -6.51 0.46
C TYR A 191 -6.29 -5.36 1.14
N LEU A 192 -6.98 -4.39 1.73
CA LEU A 192 -6.35 -3.30 2.49
C LEU A 192 -5.88 -3.72 3.89
N THR A 193 -6.42 -4.81 4.45
CA THR A 193 -6.36 -5.07 5.89
C THR A 193 -5.96 -6.48 6.28
N ILE A 194 -5.84 -7.41 5.33
CA ILE A 194 -5.41 -8.78 5.59
C ILE A 194 -4.11 -9.03 4.85
N GLU A 195 -3.04 -9.25 5.61
CA GLU A 195 -1.76 -9.67 5.06
C GLU A 195 -1.84 -11.13 4.62
N PHE A 196 -1.54 -11.37 3.35
CA PHE A 196 -1.40 -12.73 2.83
C PHE A 196 0.06 -13.17 2.98
N THR A 197 0.27 -14.42 3.38
CA THR A 197 1.60 -15.04 3.61
C THR A 197 2.52 -15.15 2.38
N ASP A 198 2.21 -14.47 1.28
CA ASP A 198 2.97 -14.57 0.05
C ASP A 198 4.31 -13.82 0.18
N LYS A 199 5.41 -14.58 0.21
CA LYS A 199 6.77 -14.04 0.28
C LYS A 199 7.20 -13.30 -1.00
N THR A 200 6.41 -13.35 -2.07
CA THR A 200 6.79 -12.82 -3.38
C THR A 200 6.39 -11.36 -3.61
N CYS A 201 5.65 -10.73 -2.69
CA CYS A 201 5.13 -9.36 -2.86
C CYS A 201 4.26 -9.17 -4.12
N THR A 202 3.62 -10.24 -4.59
CA THR A 202 2.80 -10.20 -5.81
C THR A 202 1.30 -10.20 -5.53
N ASP A 203 0.90 -10.34 -4.27
CA ASP A 203 -0.48 -10.29 -3.86
C ASP A 203 -1.04 -8.84 -3.86
N VAL A 204 -2.36 -8.73 -3.82
CA VAL A 204 -3.06 -7.44 -3.90
C VAL A 204 -2.78 -6.57 -2.67
N HIS A 205 -2.63 -7.18 -1.48
CA HIS A 205 -2.37 -6.42 -0.24
C HIS A 205 -1.01 -5.74 -0.31
N SER A 206 0.03 -6.49 -0.67
CA SER A 206 1.38 -5.94 -0.90
C SER A 206 1.36 -4.81 -1.94
N HIS A 207 0.59 -4.99 -3.02
CA HIS A 207 0.43 -3.95 -4.04
C HIS A 207 -0.24 -2.69 -3.50
N TYR A 208 -1.31 -2.79 -2.72
CA TYR A 208 -2.00 -1.63 -2.13
C TYR A 208 -1.14 -0.92 -1.08
N GLN A 209 -0.38 -1.66 -0.29
CA GLN A 209 0.58 -1.08 0.64
C GLN A 209 1.66 -0.28 -0.11
N LYS A 210 2.12 -0.78 -1.26
CA LYS A 210 3.02 -0.03 -2.14
C LYS A 210 2.38 1.25 -2.67
N LEU A 211 1.13 1.20 -3.13
CA LEU A 211 0.42 2.39 -3.63
C LEU A 211 0.29 3.48 -2.56
N GLN A 212 0.02 3.10 -1.31
CA GLN A 212 0.02 4.04 -0.18
C GLN A 212 1.38 4.73 -0.04
N CYS A 213 2.49 3.97 -0.09
CA CYS A 213 3.83 4.56 0.02
C CYS A 213 4.19 5.41 -1.21
N GLU A 214 3.76 5.03 -2.41
CA GLU A 214 3.99 5.82 -3.63
C GLU A 214 3.30 7.18 -3.57
N MET A 215 2.09 7.25 -3.01
CA MET A 215 1.41 8.54 -2.79
C MET A 215 2.19 9.44 -1.81
N ILE A 216 2.63 8.91 -0.65
CA ILE A 216 3.44 9.69 0.31
C ILE A 216 4.75 10.14 -0.34
N LYS A 217 5.36 9.27 -1.17
CA LYS A 217 6.57 9.58 -1.92
C LYS A 217 6.36 10.72 -2.92
N GLU A 218 5.26 10.74 -3.66
CA GLU A 218 4.95 11.83 -4.60
C GLU A 218 4.76 13.16 -3.87
N ALA A 219 4.10 13.15 -2.71
CA ALA A 219 3.98 14.33 -1.87
C ALA A 219 5.33 14.80 -1.32
N TRP A 220 6.18 13.87 -0.84
CA TRP A 220 7.55 14.16 -0.40
C TRP A 220 8.40 14.77 -1.52
N GLU A 221 8.37 14.18 -2.71
CA GLU A 221 9.10 14.68 -3.88
C GLU A 221 8.63 16.07 -4.31
N THR A 222 7.33 16.35 -4.20
CA THR A 222 6.74 17.65 -4.50
C THR A 222 7.22 18.72 -3.51
N GLU A 223 7.13 18.45 -2.21
CA GLU A 223 7.64 19.36 -1.17
C GLU A 223 9.15 19.58 -1.29
N ASN A 224 9.90 18.53 -1.61
CA ASN A 224 11.34 18.60 -1.84
C ASN A 224 11.68 19.50 -3.04
N LYS A 225 10.97 19.35 -4.17
CA LYS A 225 11.12 20.26 -5.33
C LYS A 225 10.79 21.69 -4.95
N LEU A 226 9.70 21.90 -4.19
CA LEU A 226 9.28 23.23 -3.73
C LEU A 226 10.27 23.87 -2.77
N LEU A 227 10.95 23.10 -1.91
CA LEU A 227 12.00 23.58 -1.01
C LEU A 227 13.20 24.11 -1.80
N ASN A 228 13.63 23.40 -2.84
CA ASN A 228 14.76 23.81 -3.69
C ASN A 228 14.46 25.08 -4.50
N LEU A 229 13.19 25.34 -4.82
CA LEU A 229 12.76 26.54 -5.55
C LEU A 229 12.47 27.75 -4.64
N SER A 230 12.22 27.52 -3.35
CA SER A 230 11.78 28.59 -2.44
C SER A 230 12.93 29.42 -1.90
N ASN A 231 12.94 30.71 -2.23
CA ASN A 231 13.77 31.69 -1.51
C ASN A 231 13.15 32.11 -0.17
N THR A 232 11.83 31.91 0.01
CA THR A 232 11.08 32.27 1.21
C THR A 232 10.42 31.03 1.84
N ASN A 233 10.24 31.03 3.17
CA ASN A 233 9.65 29.91 3.93
C ASN A 233 10.39 28.55 3.87
N LYS A 234 11.73 28.57 3.83
CA LYS A 234 12.54 27.32 3.86
C LYS A 234 12.27 26.48 5.11
N ILE A 235 12.07 27.12 6.26
CA ILE A 235 11.82 26.42 7.53
C ILE A 235 10.52 25.60 7.45
N GLY A 236 9.39 26.22 7.08
CA GLY A 236 8.11 25.52 6.98
C GLY A 236 8.14 24.35 6.00
N LYS A 237 8.73 24.58 4.82
CA LYS A 237 8.90 23.51 3.81
C LYS A 237 9.85 22.41 4.28
N SER A 238 10.91 22.74 5.00
CA SER A 238 11.82 21.75 5.58
C SER A 238 11.10 20.84 6.58
N THR A 239 10.22 21.42 7.41
CA THR A 239 9.39 20.64 8.33
C THR A 239 8.46 19.71 7.57
N SER A 240 7.80 20.18 6.51
CA SER A 240 6.96 19.31 5.66
C SER A 240 7.77 18.16 5.05
N VAL A 241 8.92 18.44 4.41
CA VAL A 241 9.80 17.42 3.83
C VAL A 241 10.25 16.39 4.88
N LYS A 242 10.55 16.84 6.10
CA LYS A 242 10.90 15.96 7.23
C LYS A 242 9.74 15.03 7.59
N ASN A 243 8.54 15.58 7.76
CA ASN A 243 7.36 14.80 8.15
C ASN A 243 7.01 13.76 7.08
N PHE A 244 6.88 14.19 5.81
CA PHE A 244 6.64 13.27 4.70
C PHE A 244 7.74 12.21 4.56
N GLY A 245 9.01 12.58 4.77
CA GLY A 245 10.12 11.64 4.68
C GLY A 245 10.10 10.59 5.80
N SER A 246 9.68 11.00 7.00
CA SER A 246 9.52 10.09 8.16
C SER A 246 8.35 9.13 7.92
N ASP A 247 7.20 9.64 7.51
CA ASP A 247 6.00 8.85 7.22
C ASP A 247 6.24 7.88 6.06
N LEU A 248 6.97 8.32 5.02
CA LEU A 248 7.35 7.45 3.91
C LEU A 248 8.30 6.34 4.38
N ALA A 249 9.28 6.66 5.24
CA ALA A 249 10.18 5.66 5.78
C ALA A 249 9.45 4.62 6.63
N GLU A 250 8.47 5.04 7.44
CA GLU A 250 7.59 4.14 8.18
C GLU A 250 6.75 3.29 7.22
N CYS A 251 6.14 3.89 6.19
CA CYS A 251 5.37 3.17 5.18
C CYS A 251 6.18 2.07 4.50
N MET A 252 7.41 2.40 4.12
CA MET A 252 8.32 1.46 3.46
C MET A 252 8.71 0.30 4.38
N THR A 253 8.77 0.48 5.72
CA THR A 253 9.03 -0.63 6.65
C THR A 253 7.90 -1.66 6.72
N HIS A 254 6.68 -1.26 6.35
CA HIS A 254 5.51 -2.13 6.29
C HIS A 254 5.25 -2.70 4.89
N SER A 255 6.10 -2.40 3.91
CA SER A 255 5.93 -2.86 2.54
C SER A 255 7.13 -3.71 2.10
N CYS A 256 6.84 -4.93 1.64
CA CYS A 256 7.89 -5.84 1.18
C CYS A 256 8.47 -5.44 -0.19
N HIS A 257 7.95 -4.40 -0.83
CA HIS A 257 8.48 -3.83 -2.08
C HIS A 257 9.74 -2.97 -1.89
N TYR A 258 10.10 -2.64 -0.65
CA TYR A 258 11.27 -1.82 -0.35
C TYR A 258 12.26 -2.60 0.52
N ASN A 259 13.53 -2.54 0.14
CA ASN A 259 14.60 -3.14 0.94
C ASN A 259 15.16 -2.13 1.96
N GLU A 260 15.91 -2.65 2.93
CA GLU A 260 16.51 -1.84 4.00
C GLU A 260 17.41 -0.72 3.46
N ASN A 261 18.11 -0.94 2.35
CA ASN A 261 19.01 0.07 1.77
C ASN A 261 18.24 1.27 1.22
N GLN A 262 17.08 1.04 0.59
CA GLN A 262 16.19 2.11 0.15
C GLN A 262 15.65 2.92 1.34
N ILE A 263 15.25 2.25 2.42
CA ILE A 263 14.76 2.90 3.64
C ILE A 263 15.88 3.72 4.30
N LYS A 264 17.09 3.16 4.44
CA LYS A 264 18.26 3.86 4.99
C LYS A 264 18.63 5.07 4.14
N HIS A 265 18.59 4.94 2.81
CA HIS A 265 18.87 6.06 1.91
C HIS A 265 17.85 7.19 2.08
N LEU A 266 16.55 6.88 2.13
CA LEU A 266 15.51 7.88 2.38
C LEU A 266 15.68 8.58 3.73
N LYS A 267 15.96 7.83 4.80
CA LYS A 267 16.22 8.41 6.13
C LYS A 267 17.40 9.38 6.10
N LEU A 268 18.47 9.02 5.39
CA LEU A 268 19.61 9.92 5.19
C LEU A 268 19.23 11.17 4.39
N GLU A 269 18.49 11.05 3.29
CA GLU A 269 18.04 12.21 2.51
C GLU A 269 17.15 13.14 3.35
N THR A 270 16.26 12.57 4.16
CA THR A 270 15.39 13.33 5.08
C THR A 270 16.21 14.09 6.12
N LEU A 271 17.20 13.43 6.75
CA LEU A 271 18.11 14.04 7.73
C LEU A 271 18.98 15.14 7.12
N LYS A 272 19.39 15.04 5.85
CA LYS A 272 20.16 16.10 5.19
C LYS A 272 19.42 17.44 5.22
N PHE A 273 18.11 17.44 5.03
CA PHE A 273 17.32 18.67 5.03
C PHE A 273 17.27 19.32 6.42
N GLU A 274 17.21 18.51 7.47
CA GLU A 274 17.30 18.99 8.86
C GLU A 274 18.61 19.68 9.10
N ILE A 275 19.71 19.08 8.63
CA ILE A 275 21.03 19.67 8.76
C ILE A 275 21.10 20.95 7.96
N TYR A 276 20.83 20.94 6.64
CA TYR A 276 20.98 22.13 5.79
C TYR A 276 20.16 23.32 6.28
N ASN A 277 19.00 23.08 6.88
CA ASN A 277 18.14 24.14 7.43
C ASN A 277 18.33 24.37 8.93
N SER A 278 19.20 23.59 9.59
CA SER A 278 19.55 23.82 10.98
C SER A 278 20.22 25.19 11.13
N SER A 279 19.99 25.79 12.28
CA SER A 279 20.70 26.99 12.70
C SER A 279 22.22 26.77 12.71
N TYR A 280 22.67 25.54 13.00
CA TYR A 280 24.08 25.16 12.93
C TYR A 280 24.63 25.19 11.50
N SER A 281 23.97 24.60 10.51
CA SER A 281 24.43 24.69 9.11
C SER A 281 24.31 26.09 8.53
N THR A 282 23.30 26.87 8.95
CA THR A 282 23.23 28.29 8.61
C THR A 282 24.44 29.02 9.16
N CYS A 283 24.84 28.76 10.40
CA CYS A 283 26.06 29.29 11.00
C CYS A 283 27.31 28.86 10.21
N LEU A 284 27.45 27.57 9.85
CA LEU A 284 28.55 27.08 9.01
C LEU A 284 28.60 27.75 7.63
N LEU A 285 27.46 27.97 6.99
CA LEU A 285 27.37 28.66 5.70
C LEU A 285 27.74 30.13 5.84
N ASN A 286 27.35 30.78 6.94
CA ASN A 286 27.75 32.16 7.23
C ASN A 286 29.27 32.25 7.43
N ILE A 287 29.89 31.31 8.17
CA ILE A 287 31.36 31.22 8.29
C ILE A 287 32.03 31.04 6.92
N LYS A 288 31.43 30.23 6.04
CA LYS A 288 31.96 29.96 4.69
C LYS A 288 31.84 31.17 3.75
N ASN A 289 30.72 31.90 3.82
CA ASN A 289 30.38 32.97 2.88
C ASN A 289 30.85 34.35 3.33
N ALA A 290 30.95 34.56 4.64
CA ALA A 290 31.52 35.78 5.16
C ALA A 290 33.01 35.84 4.77
N GLU A 291 33.46 37.03 4.40
CA GLU A 291 34.88 37.38 4.30
C GLU A 291 35.63 37.19 5.64
N ASP A 292 34.96 36.67 6.68
CA ASP A 292 35.46 36.16 7.94
C ASP A 292 36.56 35.11 7.81
N SER A 293 36.97 34.67 6.61
CA SER A 293 38.34 34.14 6.43
C SER A 293 39.39 35.04 7.09
N LYS A 294 39.16 36.36 7.09
CA LYS A 294 39.98 37.33 7.82
C LYS A 294 39.84 37.19 9.34
N PHE A 295 38.64 36.97 9.87
CA PHE A 295 38.42 36.69 11.29
C PHE A 295 39.01 35.34 11.74
N LEU A 296 38.94 34.31 10.88
CA LEU A 296 39.55 33.00 11.09
C LEU A 296 41.08 33.09 11.07
N ASN A 297 41.65 33.95 10.23
CA ASN A 297 43.10 34.15 10.11
C ASN A 297 43.68 35.10 11.17
N GLU A 298 42.98 36.18 11.55
CA GLU A 298 43.50 37.19 12.48
C GLU A 298 43.48 36.75 13.95
N ASN A 299 42.58 35.84 14.31
CA ASN A 299 42.48 35.41 15.70
C ASN A 299 43.22 34.11 16.03
N HIS A 300 43.65 33.28 15.07
CA HIS A 300 44.02 31.88 15.38
C HIS A 300 45.37 31.42 14.81
N THR A 301 46.38 31.48 15.69
CA THR A 301 47.73 30.95 15.50
C THR A 301 47.79 29.45 15.26
N CYS A 302 46.74 28.67 15.59
CA CYS A 302 46.78 27.21 15.48
C CYS A 302 46.59 26.64 14.06
N LEU A 303 46.26 27.46 13.05
CA LEU A 303 46.15 27.00 11.66
C LEU A 303 47.48 27.08 10.88
N GLU A 304 48.42 27.92 11.34
CA GLU A 304 49.75 28.04 10.75
C GLU A 304 50.71 27.02 11.38
N GLY A 305 51.44 26.29 10.55
CA GLY A 305 52.54 25.42 10.99
C GLY A 305 52.18 24.15 11.79
N SER A 306 50.91 23.92 12.12
CA SER A 306 50.44 22.76 12.88
C SER A 306 50.20 21.51 12.03
N GLU A 307 50.28 20.32 12.65
CA GLU A 307 49.99 19.05 11.99
C GLU A 307 48.51 18.97 11.57
N LEU A 308 48.18 18.10 10.61
CA LEU A 308 46.82 18.01 10.06
C LEU A 308 45.77 17.66 11.13
N VAL A 309 46.16 16.89 12.15
CA VAL A 309 45.32 16.54 13.30
C VAL A 309 44.99 17.80 14.12
N ASP A 310 46.01 18.57 14.49
CA ASP A 310 45.85 19.82 15.23
C ASP A 310 45.01 20.85 14.46
N ARG A 311 45.14 20.90 13.13
CA ARG A 311 44.31 21.76 12.27
C ARG A 311 42.85 21.37 12.32
N LEU A 312 42.53 20.08 12.35
CA LEU A 312 41.15 19.60 12.46
C LEU A 312 40.56 19.95 13.83
N GLU A 313 41.33 19.72 14.91
CA GLU A 313 40.90 20.05 16.27
C GLU A 313 40.72 21.57 16.46
N CYS A 314 41.66 22.38 15.97
CA CYS A 314 41.59 23.84 15.94
C CYS A 314 40.35 24.33 15.16
N ARG A 315 40.05 23.75 13.99
CA ARG A 315 38.83 24.05 13.24
C ARG A 315 37.56 23.66 13.99
N GLN A 316 37.56 22.52 14.67
CA GLN A 316 36.41 22.05 15.43
C GLN A 316 36.12 22.97 16.62
N LEU A 317 37.15 23.35 17.38
CA LEU A 317 37.04 24.32 18.48
C LEU A 317 36.54 25.68 18.00
N LEU A 318 36.97 26.11 16.81
CA LEU A 318 36.55 27.36 16.20
C LEU A 318 35.09 27.35 15.79
N ILE A 319 34.65 26.28 15.12
CA ILE A 319 33.23 26.07 14.81
C ILE A 319 32.41 26.00 16.09
N ASP A 320 32.88 25.29 17.11
CA ASP A 320 32.20 25.20 18.41
C ASP A 320 32.20 26.55 19.14
N ARG A 321 33.17 27.44 18.92
CA ARG A 321 33.15 28.79 19.49
C ARG A 321 32.16 29.71 18.78
N ILE A 322 32.10 29.65 17.45
CA ILE A 322 31.22 30.52 16.64
C ILE A 322 29.77 30.02 16.67
N CYS A 323 29.58 28.71 16.60
CA CYS A 323 28.29 28.06 16.46
C CYS A 323 27.89 27.23 17.70
N GLY A 324 28.67 27.17 18.78
CA GLY A 324 28.43 26.27 19.93
C GLY A 324 27.13 26.52 20.69
N ASP A 325 26.73 27.78 20.82
CA ASP A 325 25.44 28.12 21.44
C ASP A 325 24.27 27.60 20.58
N VAL A 326 24.49 27.52 19.27
CA VAL A 326 23.55 27.02 18.28
C VAL A 326 23.56 25.48 18.21
N LYS A 327 24.73 24.87 18.44
CA LYS A 327 24.96 23.42 18.51
C LYS A 327 24.07 22.77 19.57
N ASN A 328 23.84 23.41 20.71
CA ASN A 328 23.00 22.84 21.78
C ASN A 328 21.51 22.69 21.40
N ASN A 329 21.02 23.40 20.39
CA ASN A 329 19.63 23.29 19.93
C ASN A 329 19.43 22.42 18.67
N GLY A 330 20.51 22.03 17.98
CA GLY A 330 20.46 21.24 16.73
C GLY A 330 21.33 19.98 16.71
N THR A 331 21.92 19.59 17.84
CA THR A 331 22.95 18.54 17.89
C THR A 331 22.41 17.14 17.68
N LYS A 332 21.19 16.85 18.14
CA LYS A 332 20.62 15.50 18.06
C LYS A 332 20.59 15.02 16.60
N ASP A 333 20.11 15.87 15.71
CA ASP A 333 19.90 15.55 14.29
C ASP A 333 21.24 15.40 13.54
N ILE A 334 22.24 16.22 13.89
CA ILE A 334 23.60 16.12 13.31
C ILE A 334 24.29 14.82 13.76
N PHE A 335 24.20 14.46 15.04
CA PHE A 335 24.78 13.21 15.54
C PHE A 335 24.07 11.99 14.94
N GLU A 336 22.74 12.01 14.83
CA GLU A 336 21.98 10.95 14.16
C GLU A 336 22.40 10.79 12.69
N PHE A 337 22.60 11.89 11.97
CA PHE A 337 23.10 11.86 10.60
C PHE A 337 24.53 11.32 10.47
N LEU A 338 25.46 11.79 11.32
CA LEU A 338 26.85 11.30 11.30
C LEU A 338 26.90 9.80 11.63
N ASN A 339 26.10 9.34 12.58
CA ASN A 339 25.94 7.93 12.90
C ASN A 339 25.35 7.15 11.72
N ALA A 340 24.34 7.70 11.06
CA ALA A 340 23.72 7.08 9.89
C ALA A 340 24.69 6.99 8.69
N ILE A 341 25.57 7.97 8.49
CA ILE A 341 26.65 7.90 7.49
C ILE A 341 27.62 6.77 7.84
N ASN A 342 28.13 6.74 9.08
CA ASN A 342 29.12 5.74 9.51
C ASN A 342 28.59 4.30 9.39
N ASN A 343 27.30 4.09 9.65
CA ASN A 343 26.64 2.80 9.49
C ASN A 343 26.44 2.39 8.00
N ASN A 344 26.39 3.36 7.09
CA ASN A 344 26.29 3.10 5.65
C ASN A 344 27.64 2.91 4.96
N THR A 345 28.73 3.48 5.49
CA THR A 345 30.09 3.20 5.01
C THR A 345 30.58 1.82 5.44
N SER A 346 30.18 1.34 6.61
CA SER A 346 30.48 -0.03 7.06
C SER A 346 29.77 -1.10 6.22
N ALA A 347 28.54 -0.85 5.77
CA ALA A 347 27.80 -1.76 4.86
C ALA A 347 28.35 -1.81 3.41
N LYS A 348 29.33 -0.97 3.05
CA LYS A 348 30.04 -1.03 1.75
C LYS A 348 31.41 -1.72 1.86
N LEU A 349 31.78 -2.21 3.04
CA LEU A 349 33.07 -2.87 3.33
C LEU A 349 32.93 -4.35 3.74
N GLU A 350 31.73 -4.92 3.62
CA GLU A 350 31.46 -6.36 3.59
C GLU A 350 30.98 -6.75 2.19
#